data_AF-A0A445BSJ6-F1
#
_entry.id   AF-A0A445BSJ6-F1
#
_cell.length_a   1.000
_cell.length_b   1.000
_cell.length_c   1.000
_cell.angle_alpha   90.00
_cell.angle_beta   90.00
_cell.angle_gamma   90.00
#
_symmetry.space_group_name_H-M   'P 1'
#
loop_
_entity.id
_entity.type
_entity.pdbx_description
1 polymer ?
#
loop_
_entity_poly.entity_id
_entity_poly.type
_entity_poly.pdbx_seq_one_letter_code
_entity_poly.pdbx_strand_id
1 'polypeptide(L)'
;MLFLSMAMEVTQVLLNAQSIDGTVRKQSEESLRQFQEQNLPGFLVSLSGELANDDKPVDSRKLAGLILKNALDAKDENRKRELVHRWLSLDPAVKTQVKSCLLQTLSSLAADARSTATQVIAKIAGIELPQKQWPELIGSLLSNIHQVPSHVKQATLETLGYLCEEVSPQVVDQDQVNKILTAVVQGMNASEGNNDVRLASTRALYNALGFAQANFSNDMERDYIMRVVCEATMSPEPRIRQASFECLVSIAAMYYEKLAPYIQDIYNITAKAIRGDDEPVALQAIEFWSTICDEETDILEDYVGESSGDSDIPCFYFIKQALPALIPLLLETLLKQEEDQDLDEGAWNIAMAGGTCLGLVARTVGDDIVPLVMPFIEENITKPDWRQREAASYAFGSILEGPSPDKLAPLVNHALPFMLSALVKDPSNHVKDTTAWTLGRMFEFLHNSIVGTPIINEGNCQQIITVLLQSMKDVPNVAEKACGALYFLAQGYEDVGPTSPITPFFQEIVQSLLAVTHREDATES
;
A
#
# COMPACT_ATOMS: atom_id res chain seq x y z
N MET A 1 -0.02 -53.07 0.65
CA MET A 1 1.44 -52.99 0.46
C MET A 1 1.87 -53.11 -1.02
N LEU A 2 1.01 -52.75 -1.99
CA LEU A 2 1.29 -52.88 -3.44
C LEU A 2 0.97 -51.61 -4.26
N PHE A 3 0.75 -50.46 -3.61
CA PHE A 3 0.48 -49.17 -4.27
C PHE A 3 1.63 -48.14 -4.14
N LEU A 4 2.81 -48.56 -3.67
CA LEU A 4 3.90 -47.67 -3.28
C LEU A 4 5.08 -47.59 -4.29
N SER A 5 4.98 -48.17 -5.49
CA SER A 5 6.18 -48.36 -6.36
C SER A 5 6.19 -47.70 -7.74
N MET A 6 5.37 -46.67 -7.99
CA MET A 6 5.45 -45.89 -9.26
C MET A 6 5.33 -44.37 -9.08
N ALA A 7 5.78 -43.85 -7.94
CA ALA A 7 6.13 -42.42 -7.90
C ALA A 7 7.41 -42.26 -8.72
N MET A 8 7.32 -41.55 -9.84
CA MET A 8 8.50 -41.14 -10.61
C MET A 8 9.42 -40.36 -9.66
N GLU A 9 10.73 -40.66 -9.67
CA GLU A 9 11.70 -39.86 -8.92
C GLU A 9 11.80 -38.47 -9.58
N VAL A 10 10.93 -37.56 -9.17
CA VAL A 10 10.73 -36.24 -9.79
C VAL A 10 11.86 -35.27 -9.45
N THR A 11 12.67 -35.59 -8.43
CA THR A 11 13.77 -34.77 -7.92
C THR A 11 14.70 -34.29 -9.04
N GLN A 12 15.20 -35.19 -9.89
CA GLN A 12 16.15 -34.79 -10.93
C GLN A 12 15.51 -33.89 -11.99
N VAL A 13 14.23 -34.11 -12.31
CA VAL A 13 13.50 -33.27 -13.27
C VAL A 13 13.30 -31.86 -12.70
N LEU A 14 12.98 -31.74 -11.41
CA LEU A 14 12.83 -30.46 -10.73
C LEU A 14 14.15 -29.69 -10.61
N LEU A 15 15.25 -30.39 -10.33
CA LEU A 15 16.58 -29.77 -10.31
C LEU A 15 16.98 -29.29 -11.71
N ASN A 16 16.75 -30.11 -12.74
CA ASN A 16 17.06 -29.74 -14.12
C ASN A 16 16.18 -28.59 -14.65
N ALA A 17 14.93 -28.48 -14.17
CA ALA A 17 14.04 -27.35 -14.47
C ALA A 17 14.54 -26.01 -13.86
N GLN A 18 15.57 -26.04 -13.01
CA GLN A 18 16.23 -24.86 -12.45
C GLN A 18 17.62 -24.62 -13.06
N SER A 19 18.00 -25.42 -14.07
CA SER A 19 19.30 -25.33 -14.71
C SER A 19 19.51 -23.99 -15.41
N ILE A 20 20.76 -23.52 -15.39
CA ILE A 20 21.22 -22.35 -16.16
C ILE A 20 21.24 -22.69 -17.67
N ASP A 21 21.41 -23.97 -18.03
CA ASP A 21 21.28 -24.43 -19.41
C ASP A 21 19.80 -24.43 -19.83
N GLY A 22 19.44 -23.47 -20.69
CA GLY A 22 18.08 -23.31 -21.20
C GLY A 22 17.53 -24.53 -21.95
N THR A 23 18.39 -25.37 -22.53
CA THR A 23 17.96 -26.60 -23.21
C THR A 23 17.52 -27.65 -22.18
N VAL A 24 18.34 -27.88 -21.16
CA VAL A 24 18.05 -28.82 -20.06
C VAL A 24 16.81 -28.38 -19.29
N ARG A 25 16.70 -27.07 -19.03
CA ARG A 25 15.53 -26.48 -18.37
C ARG A 25 14.25 -26.73 -19.17
N LYS A 26 14.24 -26.36 -20.45
CA LYS A 26 13.05 -26.51 -21.31
C LYS A 26 12.60 -27.96 -21.46
N GLN A 27 13.54 -28.90 -21.60
CA GLN A 27 13.23 -30.33 -21.65
C GLN A 27 12.56 -30.83 -20.36
N SER A 28 13.01 -30.31 -19.21
CA SER A 28 12.48 -30.69 -17.91
C SER A 28 11.10 -30.09 -17.64
N GLU A 29 10.90 -28.82 -18.02
CA GLU A 29 9.58 -28.16 -18.02
C GLU A 29 8.58 -28.91 -18.90
N GLU A 30 8.98 -29.32 -20.10
CA GLU A 30 8.13 -30.12 -21.00
C GLU A 30 7.81 -31.50 -20.41
N SER A 31 8.79 -32.15 -19.77
CA SER A 31 8.58 -33.43 -19.08
C SER A 31 7.57 -33.32 -17.94
N LEU A 32 7.65 -32.24 -17.14
CA LEU A 32 6.69 -31.97 -16.06
C LEU A 32 5.29 -31.71 -16.61
N ARG A 33 5.18 -30.94 -17.70
CA ARG A 33 3.91 -30.68 -18.38
C ARG A 33 3.29 -31.95 -18.93
N GLN A 34 4.07 -32.79 -19.61
CA GLN A 34 3.60 -34.08 -20.13
C GLN A 34 3.12 -34.99 -18.99
N PHE A 35 3.83 -35.04 -17.87
CA PHE A 35 3.40 -35.82 -16.70
C PHE A 35 2.07 -35.30 -16.12
N GLN A 36 1.91 -33.98 -15.99
CA GLN A 36 0.66 -33.37 -15.54
C GLN A 36 -0.53 -33.66 -16.47
N GLU A 37 -0.30 -33.67 -17.79
CA GLU A 37 -1.33 -33.94 -18.81
C GLU A 37 -1.72 -35.43 -18.85
N GLN A 38 -0.75 -36.34 -18.71
CA GLN A 38 -0.97 -37.79 -18.80
C GLN A 38 -1.49 -38.41 -17.50
N ASN A 39 -1.02 -37.93 -16.34
CA ASN A 39 -1.38 -38.49 -15.04
C ASN A 39 -1.38 -37.40 -13.95
N LEU A 40 -2.40 -36.54 -13.97
CA LEU A 40 -2.59 -35.50 -12.97
C LEU A 40 -2.58 -36.03 -11.52
N PRO A 41 -3.30 -37.12 -11.16
CA PRO A 41 -3.25 -37.65 -9.80
C PRO A 41 -1.84 -38.02 -9.33
N GLY A 42 -1.10 -38.77 -10.15
CA GLY A 42 0.27 -39.18 -9.85
C GLY A 42 1.23 -38.00 -9.79
N PHE A 43 1.03 -37.00 -10.65
CA PHE A 43 1.80 -35.74 -10.64
C PHE A 43 1.66 -35.00 -9.32
N LEU A 44 0.43 -34.74 -8.86
CA LEU A 44 0.17 -34.01 -7.61
C LEU A 44 0.69 -34.76 -6.37
N VAL A 45 0.54 -36.09 -6.35
CA VAL A 45 1.09 -36.94 -5.27
C VAL A 45 2.62 -36.92 -5.27
N SER A 46 3.26 -36.95 -6.45
CA SER A 46 4.73 -36.92 -6.54
C SER A 46 5.28 -35.58 -6.07
N LEU A 47 4.66 -34.46 -6.44
CA LEU A 47 5.09 -33.12 -6.01
C LEU A 47 4.89 -32.90 -4.51
N SER A 48 3.73 -33.28 -3.97
CA SER A 48 3.46 -33.16 -2.53
C SER A 48 4.36 -34.09 -1.69
N GLY A 49 4.66 -35.30 -2.20
CA GLY A 49 5.62 -36.21 -1.57
C GLY A 49 7.06 -35.69 -1.61
N GLU A 50 7.50 -35.09 -2.72
CA GLU A 50 8.81 -34.43 -2.81
C GLU A 50 8.90 -33.29 -1.79
N LEU A 51 7.91 -32.40 -1.77
CA LEU A 51 7.83 -31.26 -0.84
C LEU A 51 7.89 -31.70 0.64
N ALA A 52 7.19 -32.78 1.00
CA ALA A 52 7.12 -33.29 2.37
C ALA A 52 8.36 -34.05 2.86
N ASN A 53 9.25 -34.46 1.96
CA ASN A 53 10.39 -35.30 2.31
C ASN A 53 11.61 -34.45 2.71
N ASP A 54 12.00 -34.52 3.99
CA ASP A 54 13.13 -33.76 4.54
C ASP A 54 14.51 -34.25 4.04
N ASP A 55 14.61 -35.44 3.45
CA ASP A 55 15.84 -35.96 2.86
C ASP A 55 16.07 -35.44 1.43
N LYS A 56 15.10 -34.72 0.83
CA LYS A 56 15.19 -34.19 -0.53
C LYS A 56 15.83 -32.80 -0.57
N PRO A 57 16.51 -32.41 -1.67
CA PRO A 57 17.11 -31.08 -1.81
C PRO A 57 16.09 -29.95 -1.67
N VAL A 58 16.43 -28.90 -0.92
CA VAL A 58 15.52 -27.76 -0.62
C VAL A 58 14.97 -27.11 -1.90
N ASP A 59 15.82 -26.91 -2.92
CA ASP A 59 15.42 -26.29 -4.19
C ASP A 59 14.41 -27.15 -4.96
N SER A 60 14.55 -28.48 -4.90
CA SER A 60 13.57 -29.41 -5.49
C SER A 60 12.24 -29.33 -4.77
N ARG A 61 12.26 -29.32 -3.43
CA ARG A 61 11.06 -29.21 -2.58
C ARG A 61 10.32 -27.91 -2.83
N LYS A 62 11.03 -26.78 -2.85
CA LYS A 62 10.49 -25.46 -3.14
C LYS A 62 9.82 -25.41 -4.50
N LEU A 63 10.52 -25.86 -5.55
CA LEU A 63 9.93 -25.89 -6.89
C LEU A 63 8.73 -26.83 -6.97
N ALA A 64 8.78 -28.00 -6.31
CA ALA A 64 7.66 -28.93 -6.30
C ALA A 64 6.39 -28.28 -5.73
N GLY A 65 6.52 -27.57 -4.62
CA GLY A 65 5.40 -26.84 -4.03
C GLY A 65 4.91 -25.67 -4.88
N LEU A 66 5.79 -24.94 -5.55
CA LEU A 66 5.41 -23.86 -6.47
C LEU A 66 4.61 -24.40 -7.68
N ILE A 67 5.08 -25.50 -8.27
CA ILE A 67 4.36 -26.17 -9.37
C ILE A 67 3.02 -26.72 -8.88
N LEU A 68 2.99 -27.29 -7.67
CA LEU A 68 1.76 -27.77 -7.05
C LEU A 68 0.75 -26.63 -6.84
N LYS A 69 1.21 -25.45 -6.37
CA LYS A 69 0.37 -24.24 -6.26
C LYS A 69 -0.18 -23.81 -7.62
N ASN A 70 0.68 -23.76 -8.64
CA ASN A 70 0.29 -23.36 -10.00
C ASN A 70 -0.64 -24.38 -10.69
N ALA A 71 -0.75 -25.60 -10.16
CA ALA A 71 -1.75 -26.58 -10.59
C ALA A 71 -3.14 -26.34 -9.98
N LEU A 72 -3.26 -25.41 -9.02
CA LEU A 72 -4.49 -25.08 -8.30
C LEU A 72 -5.00 -23.67 -8.60
N ASP A 73 -4.12 -22.75 -9.00
CA ASP A 73 -4.43 -21.32 -9.14
C ASP A 73 -3.84 -20.71 -10.42
N ALA A 74 -4.47 -19.64 -10.90
CA ALA A 74 -4.03 -18.88 -12.05
C ALA A 74 -4.52 -17.42 -11.97
N LYS A 75 -3.75 -16.49 -12.55
CA LYS A 75 -4.16 -15.09 -12.67
C LYS A 75 -5.36 -14.89 -13.61
N ASP A 76 -5.47 -15.74 -14.63
CA ASP A 76 -6.61 -15.76 -15.53
C ASP A 76 -7.78 -16.52 -14.89
N GLU A 77 -8.93 -15.85 -14.72
CA GLU A 77 -10.10 -16.39 -14.02
C GLU A 77 -10.69 -17.62 -14.70
N ASN A 78 -10.68 -17.69 -16.05
CA ASN A 78 -11.17 -18.87 -16.76
C ASN A 78 -10.27 -20.07 -16.50
N ARG A 79 -8.95 -19.87 -16.59
CA ARG A 79 -7.96 -20.90 -16.26
C ARG A 79 -8.07 -21.33 -14.81
N LYS A 80 -8.27 -20.40 -13.88
CA LYS A 80 -8.48 -20.70 -12.45
C LYS A 80 -9.67 -21.64 -12.27
N ARG A 81 -10.83 -21.33 -12.88
CA ARG A 81 -12.02 -22.20 -12.83
C ARG A 81 -11.76 -23.61 -13.37
N GLU A 82 -11.01 -23.74 -14.46
CA GLU A 82 -10.61 -25.04 -15.00
C GLU A 82 -9.76 -25.84 -14.00
N LEU A 83 -8.75 -25.21 -13.39
CA LEU A 83 -7.88 -25.85 -12.40
C LEU A 83 -8.67 -26.28 -11.16
N VAL A 84 -9.55 -25.43 -10.66
CA VAL A 84 -10.46 -25.74 -9.54
C VAL A 84 -11.35 -26.94 -9.87
N HIS A 85 -11.97 -26.97 -11.06
CA HIS A 85 -12.79 -28.10 -11.49
C HIS A 85 -11.97 -29.39 -11.60
N ARG A 86 -10.74 -29.30 -12.14
CA ARG A 86 -9.82 -30.45 -12.24
C ARG A 86 -9.47 -31.01 -10.86
N TRP A 87 -9.18 -30.15 -9.88
CA TRP A 87 -8.93 -30.57 -8.50
C TRP A 87 -10.15 -31.25 -7.87
N LEU A 88 -11.33 -30.63 -7.95
CA LEU A 88 -12.56 -31.17 -7.36
C LEU A 88 -12.93 -32.54 -7.92
N SER A 89 -12.62 -32.79 -9.19
CA SER A 89 -12.88 -34.05 -9.91
C SER A 89 -11.91 -35.18 -9.54
N LEU A 90 -10.86 -34.93 -8.75
CA LEU A 90 -9.90 -35.95 -8.33
C LEU A 90 -10.52 -36.94 -7.34
N ASP A 91 -9.99 -38.16 -7.35
CA ASP A 91 -10.32 -39.18 -6.36
C ASP A 91 -10.05 -38.67 -4.92
N PRO A 92 -11.00 -38.84 -3.98
CA PRO A 92 -10.83 -38.42 -2.59
C PRO A 92 -9.56 -38.95 -1.91
N ALA A 93 -9.08 -40.15 -2.25
CA ALA A 93 -7.87 -40.74 -1.71
C ALA A 93 -6.61 -39.96 -2.15
N VAL A 94 -6.58 -39.50 -3.40
CA VAL A 94 -5.49 -38.67 -3.95
C VAL A 94 -5.46 -37.33 -3.23
N LYS A 95 -6.62 -36.68 -3.09
CA LYS A 95 -6.74 -35.42 -2.35
C LYS A 95 -6.27 -35.58 -0.91
N THR A 96 -6.73 -36.63 -0.22
CA THR A 96 -6.32 -36.94 1.16
C THR A 96 -4.82 -37.14 1.30
N GLN A 97 -4.18 -37.84 0.35
CA GLN A 97 -2.74 -38.05 0.35
C GLN A 97 -1.97 -36.74 0.18
N VAL A 98 -2.34 -35.91 -0.80
CA VAL A 98 -1.73 -34.60 -1.02
C VAL A 98 -1.87 -33.72 0.22
N LYS A 99 -3.08 -33.63 0.78
CA LYS A 99 -3.39 -32.85 1.99
C LYS A 99 -2.57 -33.30 3.20
N SER A 100 -2.38 -34.62 3.36
CA SER A 100 -1.56 -35.19 4.46
C SER A 100 -0.08 -34.82 4.32
N CYS A 101 0.49 -34.91 3.11
CA CYS A 101 1.87 -34.51 2.84
C CYS A 101 2.08 -33.01 3.13
N LEU A 102 1.13 -32.16 2.74
CA LEU A 102 1.20 -30.72 2.99
C LEU A 102 1.17 -30.39 4.48
N LEU A 103 0.23 -30.98 5.24
CA LEU A 103 0.15 -30.78 6.70
C LEU A 103 1.41 -31.28 7.41
N GLN A 104 1.98 -32.41 6.98
CA GLN A 104 3.26 -32.90 7.48
C GLN A 104 4.40 -31.90 7.22
N THR A 105 4.41 -31.27 6.04
CA THR A 105 5.47 -30.33 5.64
C THR A 105 5.55 -29.12 6.57
N LEU A 106 4.44 -28.70 7.20
CA LEU A 106 4.45 -27.60 8.19
C LEU A 106 5.40 -27.86 9.37
N SER A 107 5.75 -29.12 9.65
CA SER A 107 6.70 -29.49 10.70
C SER A 107 8.16 -29.54 10.26
N SER A 108 8.43 -29.40 8.95
CA SER A 108 9.77 -29.46 8.37
C SER A 108 10.70 -28.40 8.95
N LEU A 109 12.00 -28.67 9.02
CA LEU A 109 13.00 -27.65 9.39
C LEU A 109 13.34 -26.69 8.23
N ALA A 110 13.03 -27.04 6.98
CA ALA A 110 13.29 -26.20 5.81
C ALA A 110 12.23 -25.09 5.68
N ALA A 111 12.62 -23.83 5.88
CA ALA A 111 11.72 -22.67 5.85
C ALA A 111 11.01 -22.50 4.50
N ASP A 112 11.74 -22.64 3.40
CA ASP A 112 11.18 -22.54 2.04
C ASP A 112 10.12 -23.62 1.76
N ALA A 113 10.32 -24.84 2.27
CA ALA A 113 9.33 -25.91 2.14
C ALA A 113 8.07 -25.62 2.95
N ARG A 114 8.21 -25.16 4.21
CA ARG A 114 7.08 -24.75 5.04
C ARG A 114 6.28 -23.63 4.39
N SER A 115 6.92 -22.53 4.01
CA SER A 115 6.28 -21.37 3.39
C SER A 115 5.52 -21.75 2.11
N THR A 116 6.11 -22.63 1.29
CA THR A 116 5.44 -23.10 0.07
C THR A 116 4.23 -23.99 0.39
N ALA A 117 4.35 -24.90 1.36
CA ALA A 117 3.24 -25.75 1.80
C ALA A 117 2.07 -24.92 2.35
N THR A 118 2.36 -23.91 3.15
CA THR A 118 1.40 -22.93 3.68
C THR A 118 0.57 -22.27 2.57
N GLN A 119 1.20 -21.79 1.50
CA GLN A 119 0.50 -21.23 0.33
C GLN A 119 -0.37 -22.28 -0.38
N VAL A 120 0.14 -23.49 -0.58
CA VAL A 120 -0.62 -24.56 -1.26
C VAL A 120 -1.85 -24.96 -0.42
N ILE A 121 -1.70 -25.08 0.90
CA ILE A 121 -2.81 -25.38 1.82
C ILE A 121 -3.90 -24.33 1.70
N ALA A 122 -3.55 -23.04 1.71
CA ALA A 122 -4.51 -21.95 1.56
C ALA A 122 -5.27 -22.02 0.22
N LYS A 123 -4.57 -22.31 -0.89
CA LYS A 123 -5.23 -22.50 -2.20
C LYS A 123 -6.19 -23.69 -2.22
N ILE A 124 -5.81 -24.82 -1.62
CA ILE A 124 -6.73 -25.95 -1.49
C ILE A 124 -7.91 -25.60 -0.56
N ALA A 125 -7.67 -24.85 0.52
CA ALA A 125 -8.71 -24.40 1.44
C ALA A 125 -9.76 -23.52 0.73
N GLY A 126 -9.31 -22.56 -0.11
CA GLY A 126 -10.18 -21.74 -0.96
C GLY A 126 -11.05 -22.55 -1.93
N ILE A 127 -10.61 -23.76 -2.30
CA ILE A 127 -11.37 -24.67 -3.16
C ILE A 127 -12.30 -25.58 -2.35
N GLU A 128 -11.80 -26.20 -1.28
CA GLU A 128 -12.49 -27.29 -0.58
C GLU A 128 -13.39 -26.85 0.58
N LEU A 129 -13.08 -25.75 1.27
CA LEU A 129 -13.92 -25.28 2.38
C LEU A 129 -15.32 -24.83 1.91
N PRO A 130 -15.47 -24.06 0.81
CA PRO A 130 -16.80 -23.73 0.28
C PRO A 130 -17.63 -24.97 -0.08
N GLN A 131 -16.95 -26.05 -0.46
CA GLN A 131 -17.55 -27.34 -0.83
C GLN A 131 -17.68 -28.31 0.36
N LYS A 132 -17.26 -27.91 1.56
CA LYS A 132 -17.22 -28.73 2.79
C LYS A 132 -16.43 -30.03 2.64
N GLN A 133 -15.37 -30.04 1.82
CA GLN A 133 -14.53 -31.21 1.54
C GLN A 133 -13.26 -31.31 2.42
N TRP A 134 -12.99 -30.29 3.24
CA TRP A 134 -11.88 -30.29 4.21
C TRP A 134 -12.26 -29.71 5.59
N PRO A 135 -13.35 -30.18 6.24
CA PRO A 135 -13.85 -29.58 7.49
C PRO A 135 -12.87 -29.65 8.66
N GLU A 136 -11.93 -30.60 8.66
CA GLU A 136 -10.95 -30.81 9.72
C GLU A 136 -9.72 -29.89 9.65
N LEU A 137 -9.55 -29.11 8.58
CA LEU A 137 -8.36 -28.29 8.35
C LEU A 137 -8.09 -27.32 9.50
N ILE A 138 -9.06 -26.47 9.82
CA ILE A 138 -8.88 -25.41 10.83
C ILE A 138 -8.61 -26.04 12.20
N GLY A 139 -9.33 -27.09 12.57
CA GLY A 139 -9.08 -27.83 13.81
C GLY A 139 -7.67 -28.42 13.89
N SER A 140 -7.16 -28.93 12.77
CA SER A 140 -5.81 -29.50 12.66
C SER A 140 -4.71 -28.44 12.71
N LEU A 141 -4.96 -27.24 12.19
CA LEU A 141 -4.02 -26.12 12.32
C LEU A 141 -4.00 -25.60 13.76
N LEU A 142 -5.16 -25.41 14.38
CA LEU A 142 -5.25 -24.90 15.75
C LEU A 142 -4.61 -25.81 16.80
N SER A 143 -4.53 -27.12 16.54
CA SER A 143 -3.82 -28.05 17.44
C SER A 143 -2.30 -27.83 17.43
N ASN A 144 -1.74 -27.22 16.38
CA ASN A 144 -0.32 -26.89 16.24
C ASN A 144 0.07 -25.53 16.84
N ILE A 145 -0.81 -24.90 17.63
CA ILE A 145 -0.50 -23.60 18.28
C ILE A 145 0.13 -23.81 19.66
N HIS A 146 -0.21 -24.92 20.33
CA HIS A 146 0.22 -25.19 21.70
C HIS A 146 1.30 -26.27 21.75
N GLN A 147 2.35 -26.05 22.55
CA GLN A 147 3.36 -27.06 22.90
C GLN A 147 4.10 -27.70 21.70
N VAL A 148 4.21 -26.98 20.57
CA VAL A 148 5.03 -27.37 19.42
C VAL A 148 6.24 -26.44 19.24
N PRO A 149 7.26 -26.84 18.47
CA PRO A 149 8.40 -25.98 18.15
C PRO A 149 7.98 -24.68 17.44
N SER A 150 8.77 -23.61 17.61
CA SER A 150 8.44 -22.27 17.09
C SER A 150 8.24 -22.25 15.57
N HIS A 151 9.03 -23.00 14.81
CA HIS A 151 8.91 -23.05 13.35
C HIS A 151 7.59 -23.66 12.88
N VAL A 152 7.00 -24.58 13.67
CA VAL A 152 5.69 -25.18 13.38
C VAL A 152 4.58 -24.20 13.70
N LYS A 153 4.68 -23.49 14.84
CA LYS A 153 3.74 -22.40 15.18
C LYS A 153 3.73 -21.34 14.08
N GLN A 154 4.92 -20.88 13.67
CA GLN A 154 5.09 -19.88 12.62
C GLN A 154 4.36 -20.32 11.34
N ALA A 155 4.67 -21.51 10.80
CA ALA A 155 4.05 -21.99 9.58
C ALA A 155 2.53 -22.20 9.72
N THR A 156 2.07 -22.61 10.91
CA THR A 156 0.65 -22.75 11.21
C THR A 156 -0.07 -21.41 11.16
N LEU A 157 0.49 -20.38 11.79
CA LEU A 157 -0.06 -19.02 11.82
C LEU A 157 -0.06 -18.38 10.44
N GLU A 158 1.02 -18.54 9.67
CA GLU A 158 1.06 -18.13 8.25
C GLU A 158 -0.05 -18.83 7.44
N THR A 159 -0.30 -20.11 7.71
CA THR A 159 -1.34 -20.88 7.01
C THR A 159 -2.74 -20.41 7.36
N LEU A 160 -2.99 -20.07 8.63
CA LEU A 160 -4.24 -19.47 9.06
C LEU A 160 -4.45 -18.09 8.42
N GLY A 161 -3.40 -17.27 8.34
CA GLY A 161 -3.43 -15.98 7.66
C GLY A 161 -3.79 -16.09 6.19
N TYR A 162 -3.07 -16.92 5.41
CA TYR A 162 -3.40 -17.11 3.99
C TYR A 162 -4.77 -17.79 3.78
N LEU A 163 -5.21 -18.64 4.71
CA LEU A 163 -6.57 -19.19 4.65
C LEU A 163 -7.62 -18.07 4.73
N CYS A 164 -7.45 -17.10 5.64
CA CYS A 164 -8.35 -15.96 5.74
C CYS A 164 -8.30 -15.03 4.52
N GLU A 165 -7.19 -14.96 3.81
CA GLU A 165 -7.09 -14.19 2.56
C GLU A 165 -7.81 -14.90 1.39
N GLU A 166 -7.71 -16.23 1.30
CA GLU A 166 -8.22 -17.01 0.17
C GLU A 166 -9.70 -17.40 0.30
N VAL A 167 -10.23 -17.48 1.52
CA VAL A 167 -11.56 -18.00 1.80
C VAL A 167 -12.51 -16.84 2.11
N SER A 168 -13.75 -16.89 1.65
CA SER A 168 -14.75 -15.90 2.08
C SER A 168 -15.12 -16.08 3.55
N PRO A 169 -15.28 -15.00 4.35
CA PRO A 169 -15.71 -15.09 5.75
C PRO A 169 -17.01 -15.88 5.96
N GLN A 170 -17.91 -15.89 4.96
CA GLN A 170 -19.20 -16.59 5.02
C GLN A 170 -19.07 -18.12 4.96
N VAL A 171 -17.91 -18.64 4.56
CA VAL A 171 -17.65 -20.08 4.42
C VAL A 171 -17.22 -20.71 5.74
N VAL A 172 -16.63 -19.93 6.65
CA VAL A 172 -16.08 -20.40 7.92
C VAL A 172 -17.04 -20.04 9.04
N ASP A 173 -17.41 -21.03 9.86
CA ASP A 173 -18.30 -20.81 11.00
C ASP A 173 -17.71 -19.83 12.01
N GLN A 174 -18.53 -18.95 12.61
CA GLN A 174 -18.06 -17.90 13.53
C GLN A 174 -17.24 -18.45 14.72
N ASP A 175 -17.58 -19.64 15.25
CA ASP A 175 -16.80 -20.28 16.32
C ASP A 175 -15.37 -20.60 15.86
N GLN A 176 -15.18 -21.01 14.61
CA GLN A 176 -13.85 -21.24 14.04
C GLN A 176 -13.11 -19.92 13.83
N VAL A 177 -13.79 -18.88 13.34
CA VAL A 177 -13.22 -17.52 13.23
C VAL A 177 -12.69 -17.03 14.56
N ASN A 178 -13.48 -17.14 15.63
CA ASN A 178 -13.08 -16.73 16.97
C ASN A 178 -11.84 -17.48 17.45
N LYS A 179 -11.74 -18.79 17.15
CA LYS A 179 -10.56 -19.60 17.50
C LYS A 179 -9.32 -19.22 16.70
N ILE A 180 -9.48 -18.90 15.42
CA ILE A 180 -8.39 -18.40 14.56
C ILE A 180 -7.85 -17.09 15.13
N LEU A 181 -8.73 -16.11 15.36
CA LEU A 181 -8.33 -14.81 15.92
C LEU A 181 -7.69 -14.95 17.31
N THR A 182 -8.22 -15.84 18.16
CA THR A 182 -7.61 -16.12 19.47
C THR A 182 -6.17 -16.63 19.31
N ALA A 183 -5.93 -17.61 18.43
CA ALA A 183 -4.60 -18.16 18.20
C ALA A 183 -3.63 -17.12 17.62
N VAL A 184 -4.11 -16.31 16.68
CA VAL A 184 -3.35 -15.23 16.04
C VAL A 184 -2.95 -14.17 17.07
N VAL A 185 -3.92 -13.61 17.80
CA VAL A 185 -3.68 -12.57 18.80
C VAL A 185 -2.83 -13.10 19.97
N GLN A 186 -2.98 -14.37 20.35
CA GLN A 186 -2.11 -15.00 21.33
C GLN A 186 -0.65 -15.08 20.85
N GLY A 187 -0.42 -15.41 19.58
CA GLY A 187 0.95 -15.45 19.02
C GLY A 187 1.60 -14.07 18.86
N MET A 188 0.81 -12.99 18.78
CA MET A 188 1.33 -11.60 18.76
C MET A 188 1.84 -11.11 20.11
N ASN A 189 1.31 -11.67 21.22
CA ASN A 189 1.57 -11.18 22.58
C ASN A 189 3.08 -11.10 22.87
N ALA A 190 3.46 -10.12 23.70
CA ALA A 190 4.84 -9.94 24.14
C ALA A 190 5.40 -11.13 24.95
N SER A 191 4.54 -12.03 25.43
CA SER A 191 4.93 -13.26 26.11
C SER A 191 5.41 -14.37 25.17
N GLU A 192 5.13 -14.29 23.86
CA GLU A 192 5.71 -15.20 22.87
C GLU A 192 7.17 -14.81 22.63
N GLY A 193 8.10 -15.68 23.03
CA GLY A 193 9.53 -15.39 23.01
C GLY A 193 10.18 -15.43 21.63
N ASN A 194 9.49 -15.97 20.61
CA ASN A 194 10.02 -16.06 19.26
C ASN A 194 9.47 -14.94 18.34
N ASN A 195 10.38 -14.09 17.85
CA ASN A 195 10.02 -12.95 17.00
C ASN A 195 9.45 -13.36 15.63
N ASP A 196 9.86 -14.49 15.05
CA ASP A 196 9.32 -14.95 13.78
C ASP A 196 7.88 -15.46 13.94
N VAL A 197 7.55 -16.08 15.08
CA VAL A 197 6.17 -16.44 15.44
C VAL A 197 5.33 -15.18 15.62
N ARG A 198 5.82 -14.18 16.38
CA ARG A 198 5.11 -12.91 16.56
C ARG A 198 4.86 -12.20 15.24
N LEU A 199 5.87 -12.14 14.36
CA LEU A 199 5.74 -11.53 13.03
C LEU A 199 4.72 -12.28 12.15
N ALA A 200 4.78 -13.61 12.14
CA ALA A 200 3.81 -14.45 11.42
C ALA A 200 2.39 -14.23 11.94
N SER A 201 2.21 -14.13 13.26
CA SER A 201 0.92 -13.81 13.87
C SER A 201 0.42 -12.41 13.48
N THR A 202 1.26 -11.38 13.52
CA THR A 202 0.84 -10.03 13.14
C THR A 202 0.37 -9.98 11.68
N ARG A 203 1.12 -10.62 10.77
CA ARG A 203 0.72 -10.72 9.35
C ARG A 203 -0.54 -11.57 9.16
N ALA A 204 -0.70 -12.63 9.94
CA ALA A 204 -1.92 -13.43 9.93
C ALA A 204 -3.13 -12.63 10.43
N LEU A 205 -2.95 -11.72 11.39
CA LEU A 205 -4.02 -10.82 11.83
C LEU A 205 -4.44 -9.91 10.69
N TYR A 206 -3.48 -9.25 10.01
CA TYR A 206 -3.77 -8.39 8.85
C TYR A 206 -4.65 -9.12 7.82
N ASN A 207 -4.27 -10.33 7.42
CA ASN A 207 -5.08 -11.14 6.49
C ASN A 207 -6.43 -11.61 7.07
N ALA A 208 -6.54 -11.73 8.40
CA ALA A 208 -7.75 -12.17 9.08
C ALA A 208 -8.71 -11.02 9.45
N LEU A 209 -8.35 -9.76 9.22
CA LEU A 209 -9.22 -8.62 9.54
C LEU A 209 -10.54 -8.72 8.78
N GLY A 210 -10.57 -9.16 7.52
CA GLY A 210 -11.80 -9.42 6.78
C GLY A 210 -12.77 -10.42 7.43
N PHE A 211 -12.29 -11.25 8.35
CA PHE A 211 -13.09 -12.22 9.10
C PHE A 211 -13.56 -11.68 10.45
N ALA A 212 -12.97 -10.60 10.95
CA ALA A 212 -13.13 -10.15 12.32
C ALA A 212 -14.35 -9.23 12.57
N GLN A 213 -15.28 -9.11 11.61
CA GLN A 213 -16.40 -8.17 11.70
C GLN A 213 -17.27 -8.37 12.96
N ALA A 214 -17.63 -9.62 13.27
CA ALA A 214 -18.38 -9.95 14.49
C ALA A 214 -17.56 -9.65 15.76
N ASN A 215 -16.24 -9.85 15.71
CA ASN A 215 -15.33 -9.62 16.83
C ASN A 215 -15.14 -8.12 17.10
N PHE A 216 -15.02 -7.29 16.06
CA PHE A 216 -14.98 -5.83 16.18
C PHE A 216 -16.31 -5.22 16.64
N SER A 217 -17.42 -5.94 16.40
CA SER A 217 -18.75 -5.58 16.93
C SER A 217 -18.91 -5.91 18.42
N ASN A 218 -18.03 -6.72 19.00
CA ASN A 218 -17.99 -7.02 20.43
C ASN A 218 -16.90 -6.21 21.12
N ASP A 219 -17.29 -5.30 22.02
CA ASP A 219 -16.37 -4.39 22.69
C ASP A 219 -15.19 -5.09 23.37
N MET A 220 -15.44 -6.22 24.06
CA MET A 220 -14.39 -6.94 24.79
C MET A 220 -13.36 -7.58 23.85
N GLU A 221 -13.82 -8.15 22.74
CA GLU A 221 -12.94 -8.79 21.76
C GLU A 221 -12.16 -7.73 20.97
N ARG A 222 -12.85 -6.65 20.56
CA ARG A 222 -12.23 -5.49 19.93
C ARG A 222 -11.15 -4.86 20.81
N ASP A 223 -11.45 -4.58 22.07
CA ASP A 223 -10.50 -4.01 23.03
C ASP A 223 -9.25 -4.88 23.16
N TYR A 224 -9.43 -6.21 23.18
CA TYR A 224 -8.32 -7.14 23.27
C TYR A 224 -7.45 -7.15 22.01
N ILE A 225 -8.05 -7.16 20.82
CA ILE A 225 -7.34 -7.06 19.54
C ILE A 225 -6.57 -5.74 19.46
N MET A 226 -7.26 -4.61 19.68
CA MET A 226 -6.67 -3.27 19.60
C MET A 226 -5.50 -3.10 20.58
N ARG A 227 -5.65 -3.58 21.81
CA ARG A 227 -4.56 -3.55 22.80
C ARG A 227 -3.33 -4.31 22.32
N VAL A 228 -3.50 -5.53 21.81
CA VAL A 228 -2.38 -6.36 21.37
C VAL A 228 -1.71 -5.77 20.12
N VAL A 229 -2.48 -5.21 19.18
CA VAL A 229 -1.95 -4.50 18.01
C VAL A 229 -1.13 -3.27 18.45
N CYS A 230 -1.70 -2.42 19.32
CA CYS A 230 -1.02 -1.23 19.81
C CYS A 230 0.25 -1.58 20.60
N GLU A 231 0.22 -2.61 21.45
CA GLU A 231 1.42 -3.11 22.15
C GLU A 231 2.49 -3.60 21.16
N ALA A 232 2.09 -4.26 20.06
CA ALA A 232 3.01 -4.77 19.04
C ALA A 232 3.67 -3.65 18.19
N THR A 233 3.02 -2.49 18.03
CA THR A 233 3.67 -1.30 17.42
C THR A 233 4.87 -0.78 18.22
N MET A 234 5.00 -1.21 19.48
CA MET A 234 6.11 -0.84 20.37
C MET A 234 7.16 -1.95 20.51
N SER A 235 7.09 -2.99 19.66
CA SER A 235 8.05 -4.09 19.64
C SER A 235 9.48 -3.61 19.38
N PRO A 236 10.52 -4.22 19.98
CA PRO A 236 11.91 -3.91 19.64
C PRO A 236 12.25 -4.27 18.18
N GLU A 237 11.50 -5.18 17.56
CA GLU A 237 11.73 -5.64 16.19
C GLU A 237 11.01 -4.76 15.15
N PRO A 238 11.74 -4.08 14.23
CA PRO A 238 11.14 -3.19 13.24
C PRO A 238 10.11 -3.88 12.34
N ARG A 239 10.38 -5.12 11.93
CA ARG A 239 9.45 -5.91 11.09
C ARG A 239 8.10 -6.15 11.76
N ILE A 240 8.08 -6.32 13.09
CA ILE A 240 6.84 -6.49 13.86
C ILE A 240 6.14 -5.14 13.99
N ARG A 241 6.87 -4.04 14.23
CA ARG A 241 6.28 -2.69 14.29
C ARG A 241 5.59 -2.34 12.98
N GLN A 242 6.30 -2.51 11.85
CA GLN A 242 5.76 -2.26 10.50
C GLN A 242 4.47 -3.05 10.27
N ALA A 243 4.50 -4.37 10.47
CA ALA A 243 3.31 -5.22 10.28
C ALA A 243 2.16 -4.84 11.23
N SER A 244 2.46 -4.30 12.42
CA SER A 244 1.43 -3.87 13.38
C SER A 244 0.78 -2.56 12.94
N PHE A 245 1.54 -1.63 12.35
CA PHE A 245 0.97 -0.44 11.72
C PHE A 245 0.18 -0.78 10.44
N GLU A 246 0.62 -1.77 9.65
CA GLU A 246 -0.19 -2.32 8.54
C GLU A 246 -1.55 -2.84 9.05
N CYS A 247 -1.58 -3.54 10.20
CA CYS A 247 -2.84 -3.90 10.85
C CYS A 247 -3.67 -2.66 11.24
N LEU A 248 -3.07 -1.62 11.84
CA LEU A 248 -3.81 -0.41 12.21
C LEU A 248 -4.41 0.32 11.01
N VAL A 249 -3.66 0.42 9.90
CA VAL A 249 -4.13 0.99 8.63
C VAL A 249 -5.34 0.21 8.13
N SER A 250 -5.24 -1.13 8.07
CA SER A 250 -6.36 -1.97 7.63
C SER A 250 -7.55 -1.91 8.59
N ILE A 251 -7.32 -1.82 9.90
CA ILE A 251 -8.38 -1.61 10.88
C ILE A 251 -9.08 -0.27 10.67
N ALA A 252 -8.33 0.80 10.34
CA ALA A 252 -8.93 2.10 10.05
C ALA A 252 -9.86 2.04 8.84
N ALA A 253 -9.40 1.46 7.72
CA ALA A 253 -10.20 1.32 6.51
C ALA A 253 -11.45 0.43 6.70
N MET A 254 -11.35 -0.61 7.53
CA MET A 254 -12.45 -1.59 7.66
C MET A 254 -13.41 -1.27 8.81
N TYR A 255 -12.94 -0.57 9.84
CA TYR A 255 -13.61 -0.40 11.13
C TYR A 255 -13.50 1.02 11.69
N TYR A 256 -13.47 2.03 10.81
CA TYR A 256 -13.40 3.46 11.17
C TYR A 256 -14.31 3.83 12.34
N GLU A 257 -15.58 3.44 12.29
CA GLU A 257 -16.59 3.74 13.32
C GLU A 257 -16.28 3.18 14.72
N LYS A 258 -15.37 2.21 14.79
CA LYS A 258 -14.96 1.57 16.05
C LYS A 258 -13.70 2.18 16.65
N LEU A 259 -13.06 3.14 15.98
CA LEU A 259 -11.77 3.69 16.41
C LEU A 259 -11.85 4.72 17.54
N ALA A 260 -13.01 5.34 17.78
CA ALA A 260 -13.15 6.46 18.71
C ALA A 260 -12.54 6.21 20.12
N PRO A 261 -12.68 5.02 20.74
CA PRO A 261 -12.07 4.77 22.05
C PRO A 261 -10.54 4.73 22.05
N TYR A 262 -9.92 4.47 20.90
CA TYR A 262 -8.48 4.18 20.78
C TYR A 262 -7.68 5.31 20.12
N ILE A 263 -8.36 6.27 19.46
CA ILE A 263 -7.71 7.26 18.59
C ILE A 263 -6.63 8.08 19.31
N GLN A 264 -6.81 8.39 20.60
CA GLN A 264 -5.83 9.15 21.36
C GLN A 264 -4.53 8.35 21.59
N ASP A 265 -4.63 7.06 21.86
CA ASP A 265 -3.47 6.18 22.01
C ASP A 265 -2.81 5.94 20.65
N ILE A 266 -3.61 5.77 19.59
CA ILE A 266 -3.12 5.63 18.21
C ILE A 266 -2.35 6.89 17.78
N TYR A 267 -2.84 8.10 18.13
CA TYR A 267 -2.09 9.33 17.91
C TYR A 267 -0.71 9.30 18.57
N ASN A 268 -0.64 8.88 19.84
CA ASN A 268 0.62 8.86 20.57
C ASN A 268 1.65 7.90 19.92
N ILE A 269 1.22 6.71 19.52
CA ILE A 269 2.11 5.71 18.89
C ILE A 269 2.49 6.11 17.46
N THR A 270 1.56 6.64 16.65
CA THR A 270 1.86 7.12 15.30
C THR A 270 2.80 8.33 15.33
N ALA A 271 2.56 9.29 16.22
CA ALA A 271 3.43 10.45 16.39
C ALA A 271 4.85 10.09 16.85
N LYS A 272 4.99 9.06 17.70
CA LYS A 272 6.29 8.53 18.07
C LYS A 272 6.97 7.87 16.87
N ALA A 273 6.24 7.08 16.09
CA ALA A 273 6.78 6.37 14.94
C ALA A 273 7.30 7.34 13.86
N ILE A 274 6.49 8.33 13.50
CA ILE A 274 6.80 9.34 12.47
C ILE A 274 8.08 10.14 12.81
N ARG A 275 8.32 10.42 14.09
CA ARG A 275 9.47 11.22 14.50
C ARG A 275 10.79 10.45 14.51
N GLY A 276 10.80 9.18 14.90
CA GLY A 276 12.06 8.52 15.25
C GLY A 276 12.11 7.01 15.08
N ASP A 277 11.20 6.41 14.31
CA ASP A 277 11.26 4.99 13.96
C ASP A 277 11.97 4.78 12.61
N ASP A 278 12.15 3.51 12.25
CA ASP A 278 12.64 3.10 10.93
C ASP A 278 11.65 3.59 9.85
N GLU A 279 12.18 4.04 8.71
CA GLU A 279 11.37 4.66 7.65
C GLU A 279 10.15 3.81 7.22
N PRO A 280 10.26 2.50 6.95
CA PRO A 280 9.08 1.68 6.63
C PRO A 280 8.00 1.68 7.70
N VAL A 281 8.37 1.86 8.98
CA VAL A 281 7.41 1.94 10.10
C VAL A 281 6.76 3.31 10.14
N ALA A 282 7.56 4.37 9.99
CA ALA A 282 7.07 5.74 9.95
C ALA A 282 6.14 5.99 8.76
N LEU A 283 6.42 5.42 7.58
CA LEU A 283 5.54 5.45 6.41
C LEU A 283 4.16 4.87 6.73
N GLN A 284 4.08 3.70 7.38
CA GLN A 284 2.78 3.12 7.77
C GLN A 284 2.05 3.93 8.84
N ALA A 285 2.77 4.65 9.70
CA ALA A 285 2.17 5.55 10.67
C ALA A 285 1.59 6.81 10.02
N ILE A 286 2.21 7.32 8.94
CA ILE A 286 1.63 8.40 8.11
C ILE A 286 0.42 7.86 7.34
N GLU A 287 0.55 6.67 6.75
CA GLU A 287 -0.51 6.00 5.99
C GLU A 287 -1.79 5.84 6.81
N PHE A 288 -1.69 5.54 8.11
CA PHE A 288 -2.85 5.51 9.00
C PHE A 288 -3.66 6.82 8.94
N TRP A 289 -2.99 7.97 8.97
CA TRP A 289 -3.68 9.26 8.90
C TRP A 289 -4.19 9.59 7.50
N SER A 290 -3.48 9.17 6.45
CA SER A 290 -3.98 9.23 5.07
C SER A 290 -5.28 8.45 4.92
N THR A 291 -5.31 7.19 5.41
CA THR A 291 -6.53 6.36 5.40
C THR A 291 -7.68 7.01 6.16
N ILE A 292 -7.44 7.60 7.34
CA ILE A 292 -8.50 8.31 8.07
C ILE A 292 -9.02 9.53 7.28
N CYS A 293 -8.15 10.23 6.53
CA CYS A 293 -8.60 11.32 5.65
C CYS A 293 -9.49 10.80 4.52
N ASP A 294 -9.12 9.70 3.87
CA ASP A 294 -9.90 9.08 2.80
C ASP A 294 -11.27 8.65 3.32
N GLU A 295 -11.32 7.90 4.41
CA GLU A 295 -12.59 7.46 5.03
C GLU A 295 -13.47 8.64 5.43
N GLU A 296 -12.91 9.69 6.06
CA GLU A 296 -13.69 10.87 6.44
C GLU A 296 -14.18 11.66 5.23
N THR A 297 -13.39 11.73 4.16
CA THR A 297 -13.76 12.42 2.93
C THR A 297 -14.90 11.68 2.23
N ASP A 298 -14.79 10.36 2.08
CA ASP A 298 -15.84 9.52 1.48
C ASP A 298 -17.14 9.64 2.26
N ILE A 299 -17.08 9.54 3.60
CA ILE A 299 -18.27 9.71 4.45
C ILE A 299 -18.90 11.10 4.27
N LEU A 300 -18.10 12.16 4.20
CA LEU A 300 -18.58 13.53 4.04
C LEU A 300 -19.16 13.79 2.63
N GLU A 301 -18.58 13.20 1.59
CA GLU A 301 -19.08 13.31 0.21
C GLU A 301 -20.42 12.57 0.04
N ASP A 302 -20.58 11.39 0.64
CA ASP A 302 -21.84 10.64 0.67
C ASP A 302 -22.98 11.46 1.31
N TYR A 303 -22.68 12.21 2.38
CA TYR A 303 -23.67 13.12 3.01
C TYR A 303 -24.09 14.30 2.13
N VAL A 304 -23.23 14.76 1.21
CA VAL A 304 -23.50 15.91 0.32
C VAL A 304 -24.17 15.47 -0.98
N GLY A 305 -23.89 14.25 -1.45
CA GLY A 305 -24.35 13.70 -2.73
C GLY A 305 -25.79 13.19 -2.76
N GLU A 306 -26.37 12.82 -1.61
CA GLU A 306 -27.66 12.14 -1.58
C GLU A 306 -28.82 12.92 -0.92
N SER A 307 -29.94 12.96 -1.64
CA SER A 307 -31.28 13.21 -1.11
C SER A 307 -31.84 12.01 -0.29
N SER A 308 -30.96 11.12 0.17
CA SER A 308 -31.22 9.96 1.02
C SER A 308 -30.21 9.97 2.15
N GLY A 309 -30.64 10.39 3.35
CA GLY A 309 -29.83 10.33 4.57
C GLY A 309 -29.70 8.90 5.10
N ASP A 310 -29.15 7.99 4.31
CA ASP A 310 -29.02 6.55 4.63
C ASP A 310 -27.56 6.10 4.83
N SER A 311 -26.59 7.02 4.89
CA SER A 311 -25.26 6.69 5.39
C SER A 311 -25.33 6.50 6.91
N ASP A 312 -25.42 5.23 7.32
CA ASP A 312 -25.49 4.78 8.73
C ASP A 312 -24.20 5.04 9.53
N ILE A 313 -23.08 5.39 8.86
CA ILE A 313 -21.77 5.54 9.49
C ILE A 313 -21.52 7.01 9.86
N PRO A 314 -21.46 7.37 11.15
CA PRO A 314 -21.18 8.75 11.55
C PRO A 314 -19.72 9.13 11.30
N CYS A 315 -19.50 10.31 10.71
CA CYS A 315 -18.17 10.92 10.69
C CYS A 315 -17.78 11.40 12.10
N PHE A 316 -16.68 10.88 12.65
CA PHE A 316 -16.17 11.25 13.96
C PHE A 316 -15.23 12.46 13.93
N TYR A 317 -14.80 12.91 12.73
CA TYR A 317 -13.91 14.05 12.56
C TYR A 317 -12.59 13.92 13.34
N PHE A 318 -12.00 12.72 13.36
CA PHE A 318 -10.71 12.44 13.96
C PHE A 318 -9.61 13.33 13.40
N ILE A 319 -9.60 13.64 12.10
CA ILE A 319 -8.60 14.55 11.52
C ILE A 319 -8.73 15.93 12.15
N LYS A 320 -9.96 16.48 12.19
CA LYS A 320 -10.23 17.80 12.79
C LYS A 320 -9.83 17.86 14.27
N GLN A 321 -10.04 16.79 15.02
CA GLN A 321 -9.63 16.68 16.42
C GLN A 321 -8.10 16.63 16.59
N ALA A 322 -7.39 15.96 15.66
CA ALA A 322 -5.95 15.80 15.70
C ALA A 322 -5.17 17.00 15.12
N LEU A 323 -5.82 17.89 14.35
CA LEU A 323 -5.19 19.00 13.62
C LEU A 323 -4.08 19.75 14.37
N PRO A 324 -4.28 20.26 15.61
CA PRO A 324 -3.25 21.08 16.28
C PRO A 324 -1.94 20.33 16.52
N ALA A 325 -2.00 19.00 16.56
CA ALA A 325 -0.88 18.13 16.90
C ALA A 325 -0.40 17.31 15.70
N LEU A 326 -1.27 17.05 14.71
CA LEU A 326 -0.95 16.36 13.46
C LEU A 326 -0.26 17.29 12.46
N ILE A 327 -0.71 18.54 12.32
CA ILE A 327 -0.11 19.47 11.35
C ILE A 327 1.38 19.72 11.63
N PRO A 328 1.82 20.08 12.86
CA PRO A 328 3.25 20.24 13.13
C PRO A 328 4.06 18.97 12.84
N LEU A 329 3.47 17.80 13.11
CA LEU A 329 4.11 16.51 12.85
C LEU A 329 4.33 16.26 11.35
N LEU A 330 3.33 16.52 10.50
CA LEU A 330 3.46 16.40 9.05
C LEU A 330 4.40 17.48 8.46
N LEU A 331 4.44 18.68 9.03
CA LEU A 331 5.39 19.70 8.59
C LEU A 331 6.84 19.35 8.95
N GLU A 332 7.07 18.66 10.09
CA GLU A 332 8.38 18.11 10.45
C GLU A 332 8.87 17.07 9.42
N THR A 333 7.98 16.26 8.83
CA THR A 333 8.37 15.25 7.83
C THR A 333 8.82 15.88 6.52
N LEU A 334 8.25 17.03 6.14
CA LEU A 334 8.66 17.74 4.93
C LEU A 334 10.12 18.20 4.97
N LEU A 335 10.75 18.28 6.14
CA LEU A 335 12.16 18.65 6.28
C LEU A 335 13.13 17.46 6.12
N LYS A 336 12.63 16.27 5.81
CA LYS A 336 13.40 15.02 5.70
C LYS A 336 13.70 14.65 4.24
N GLN A 337 13.87 15.63 3.35
CA GLN A 337 14.18 15.38 1.94
C GLN A 337 15.58 14.77 1.78
N GLU A 338 15.68 13.79 0.90
CA GLU A 338 16.94 13.16 0.49
C GLU A 338 17.58 13.94 -0.65
N GLU A 339 18.92 14.01 -0.69
CA GLU A 339 19.65 14.79 -1.72
C GLU A 339 19.54 14.18 -3.12
N ASP A 340 19.37 12.86 -3.20
CA ASP A 340 19.33 12.08 -4.43
C ASP A 340 17.90 11.68 -4.84
N GLN A 341 16.86 12.31 -4.26
CA GLN A 341 15.46 11.96 -4.54
C GLN A 341 15.09 12.13 -6.02
N ASP A 342 15.79 13.01 -6.75
CA ASP A 342 15.59 13.32 -8.16
C ASP A 342 16.06 12.18 -9.09
N LEU A 343 16.79 11.20 -8.56
CA LEU A 343 17.41 10.12 -9.33
C LEU A 343 16.57 8.83 -9.37
N ASP A 344 15.53 8.73 -8.54
CA ASP A 344 14.65 7.58 -8.46
C ASP A 344 13.19 8.03 -8.51
N GLU A 345 12.62 8.09 -9.72
CA GLU A 345 11.20 8.39 -9.97
C GLU A 345 10.23 7.47 -9.19
N GLY A 346 10.69 6.29 -8.73
CA GLY A 346 9.90 5.34 -7.96
C GLY A 346 10.05 5.47 -6.44
N ALA A 347 10.88 6.40 -5.94
CA ALA A 347 11.12 6.57 -4.52
C ALA A 347 9.84 7.05 -3.80
N TRP A 348 9.54 6.41 -2.66
CA TRP A 348 8.48 6.83 -1.75
C TRP A 348 9.06 6.97 -0.33
N ASN A 349 9.32 8.21 0.08
CA ASN A 349 10.01 8.55 1.32
C ASN A 349 9.12 9.32 2.30
N ILE A 350 9.66 9.60 3.49
CA ILE A 350 8.94 10.30 4.57
C ILE A 350 8.46 11.71 4.18
N ALA A 351 9.23 12.47 3.39
CA ALA A 351 8.82 13.81 2.97
C ALA A 351 7.63 13.75 2.00
N MET A 352 7.67 12.84 1.04
CA MET A 352 6.59 12.62 0.06
C MET A 352 5.30 12.09 0.71
N ALA A 353 5.43 11.11 1.62
CA ALA A 353 4.30 10.59 2.37
C ALA A 353 3.67 11.68 3.24
N GLY A 354 4.48 12.48 3.93
CA GLY A 354 4.02 13.59 4.74
C GLY A 354 3.33 14.70 3.94
N GLY A 355 3.86 15.07 2.78
CA GLY A 355 3.28 16.08 1.89
C GLY A 355 1.97 15.62 1.25
N THR A 356 1.88 14.35 0.88
CA THR A 356 0.64 13.71 0.42
C THR A 356 -0.40 13.70 1.52
N CYS A 357 -0.05 13.22 2.71
CA CYS A 357 -0.95 13.21 3.87
C CYS A 357 -1.42 14.62 4.24
N LEU A 358 -0.54 15.63 4.20
CA LEU A 358 -0.91 17.02 4.44
C LEU A 358 -1.97 17.53 3.44
N GLY A 359 -1.86 17.15 2.17
CA GLY A 359 -2.85 17.48 1.15
C GLY A 359 -4.19 16.77 1.38
N LEU A 360 -4.18 15.50 1.78
CA LEU A 360 -5.39 14.78 2.19
C LEU A 360 -6.07 15.45 3.38
N VAL A 361 -5.30 15.83 4.41
CA VAL A 361 -5.82 16.59 5.56
C VAL A 361 -6.45 17.90 5.09
N ALA A 362 -5.82 18.63 4.16
CA ALA A 362 -6.37 19.88 3.63
C ALA A 362 -7.72 19.67 2.93
N ARG A 363 -7.84 18.61 2.12
CA ARG A 363 -9.10 18.20 1.48
C ARG A 363 -10.18 17.87 2.50
N THR A 364 -9.85 17.11 3.54
CA THR A 364 -10.81 16.67 4.55
C THR A 364 -11.32 17.81 5.44
N VAL A 365 -10.44 18.73 5.87
CA VAL A 365 -10.83 19.78 6.85
C VAL A 365 -11.08 21.17 6.26
N GLY A 366 -10.76 21.38 4.98
CA GLY A 366 -10.93 22.66 4.31
C GLY A 366 -10.18 23.80 5.00
N ASP A 367 -10.87 24.93 5.20
CA ASP A 367 -10.28 26.19 5.72
C ASP A 367 -9.55 26.07 7.06
N ASP A 368 -9.88 25.05 7.87
CA ASP A 368 -9.34 24.86 9.22
C ASP A 368 -7.81 24.58 9.22
N ILE A 369 -7.25 24.06 8.12
CA ILE A 369 -5.81 23.77 8.02
C ILE A 369 -4.96 25.04 7.83
N VAL A 370 -5.49 26.04 7.13
CA VAL A 370 -4.75 27.22 6.67
C VAL A 370 -4.02 27.95 7.82
N PRO A 371 -4.67 28.31 8.95
CA PRO A 371 -3.97 29.01 10.03
C PRO A 371 -2.89 28.19 10.73
N LEU A 372 -2.88 26.85 10.56
CA LEU A 372 -1.91 25.96 11.18
C LEU A 372 -0.65 25.78 10.32
N VAL A 373 -0.79 25.87 8.99
CA VAL A 373 0.32 25.66 8.04
C VAL A 373 1.02 26.97 7.68
N MET A 374 0.29 28.09 7.57
CA MET A 374 0.87 29.38 7.17
C MET A 374 2.08 29.85 8.01
N PRO A 375 2.09 29.70 9.36
CA PRO A 375 3.25 30.09 10.15
C PRO A 375 4.54 29.35 9.76
N PHE A 376 4.45 28.06 9.44
CA PHE A 376 5.61 27.28 8.99
C PHE A 376 6.13 27.77 7.64
N ILE A 377 5.23 28.12 6.72
CA ILE A 377 5.60 28.65 5.41
C ILE A 377 6.32 29.98 5.56
N GLU A 378 5.72 30.93 6.28
CA GLU A 378 6.29 32.26 6.51
C GLU A 378 7.66 32.20 7.18
N GLU A 379 7.86 31.26 8.12
CA GLU A 379 9.13 31.07 8.80
C GLU A 379 10.23 30.51 7.89
N ASN A 380 9.89 29.58 7.00
CA ASN A 380 10.90 28.75 6.30
C ASN A 380 11.16 29.17 4.85
N ILE A 381 10.22 29.84 4.18
CA ILE A 381 10.29 30.14 2.74
C ILE A 381 11.49 31.00 2.31
N THR A 382 12.11 31.75 3.24
CA THR A 382 13.29 32.59 2.97
C THR A 382 14.57 32.12 3.65
N LYS A 383 14.55 30.95 4.31
CA LYS A 383 15.72 30.45 5.04
C LYS A 383 16.87 30.03 4.11
N PRO A 384 18.13 30.09 4.58
CA PRO A 384 19.29 29.76 3.76
C PRO A 384 19.35 28.27 3.38
N ASP A 385 18.80 27.38 4.21
CA ASP A 385 18.74 25.95 3.91
C ASP A 385 17.67 25.68 2.85
N TRP A 386 18.04 24.98 1.78
CA TRP A 386 17.13 24.66 0.69
C TRP A 386 16.02 23.71 1.14
N ARG A 387 16.29 22.81 2.10
CA ARG A 387 15.27 21.88 2.64
C ARG A 387 14.12 22.63 3.30
N GLN A 388 14.41 23.76 3.94
CA GLN A 388 13.39 24.60 4.57
C GLN A 388 12.58 25.37 3.52
N ARG A 389 13.23 25.90 2.49
CA ARG A 389 12.53 26.61 1.41
C ARG A 389 11.66 25.67 0.59
N GLU A 390 12.19 24.51 0.23
CA GLU A 390 11.46 23.48 -0.50
C GLU A 390 10.25 23.00 0.32
N ALA A 391 10.45 22.65 1.60
CA ALA A 391 9.35 22.22 2.47
C ALA A 391 8.26 23.28 2.62
N ALA A 392 8.62 24.57 2.66
CA ALA A 392 7.65 25.66 2.71
C ALA A 392 6.84 25.77 1.40
N SER A 393 7.50 25.66 0.24
CA SER A 393 6.81 25.59 -1.05
C SER A 393 5.92 24.36 -1.16
N TYR A 394 6.41 23.19 -0.73
CA TYR A 394 5.67 21.94 -0.78
C TYR A 394 4.42 22.00 0.11
N ALA A 395 4.57 22.44 1.36
CA ALA A 395 3.46 22.64 2.28
C ALA A 395 2.41 23.60 1.71
N PHE A 396 2.84 24.70 1.08
CA PHE A 396 1.92 25.64 0.45
C PHE A 396 1.15 24.99 -0.69
N GLY A 397 1.83 24.28 -1.60
CA GLY A 397 1.20 23.57 -2.71
C GLY A 397 0.24 22.46 -2.27
N SER A 398 0.58 21.70 -1.23
CA SER A 398 -0.26 20.63 -0.68
C SER A 398 -1.61 21.14 -0.16
N ILE A 399 -1.69 22.37 0.36
CA ILE A 399 -2.94 22.92 0.93
C ILE A 399 -3.77 23.73 -0.06
N LEU A 400 -3.42 23.75 -1.36
CA LEU A 400 -4.17 24.49 -2.38
C LEU A 400 -5.47 23.80 -2.82
N GLU A 401 -5.68 22.57 -2.38
CA GLU A 401 -6.91 21.79 -2.61
C GLU A 401 -7.57 21.48 -1.27
N GLY A 402 -8.89 21.69 -1.18
CA GLY A 402 -9.66 21.54 0.06
C GLY A 402 -10.20 22.86 0.62
N PRO A 403 -9.34 23.81 1.06
CA PRO A 403 -9.79 25.11 1.53
C PRO A 403 -10.56 25.88 0.46
N SER A 404 -11.45 26.78 0.90
CA SER A 404 -12.29 27.56 0.01
C SER A 404 -11.47 28.51 -0.86
N PRO A 405 -11.88 28.75 -2.12
CA PRO A 405 -11.19 29.71 -2.99
C PRO A 405 -11.10 31.12 -2.38
N ASP A 406 -12.10 31.55 -1.62
CA ASP A 406 -12.12 32.84 -0.92
C ASP A 406 -11.01 32.94 0.13
N LYS A 407 -10.67 31.82 0.78
CA LYS A 407 -9.58 31.75 1.76
C LYS A 407 -8.21 31.72 1.08
N LEU A 408 -8.09 30.99 -0.03
CA LEU A 408 -6.82 30.76 -0.72
C LEU A 408 -6.41 31.89 -1.66
N ALA A 409 -7.35 32.53 -2.37
CA ALA A 409 -7.05 33.51 -3.40
C ALA A 409 -6.20 34.70 -2.89
N PRO A 410 -6.45 35.30 -1.69
CA PRO A 410 -5.59 36.35 -1.16
C PRO A 410 -4.16 35.87 -0.87
N LEU A 411 -4.01 34.64 -0.36
CA LEU A 411 -2.71 34.04 -0.05
C LEU A 411 -1.91 33.79 -1.33
N VAL A 412 -2.55 33.22 -2.36
CA VAL A 412 -1.93 32.98 -3.66
C VAL A 412 -1.55 34.28 -4.36
N ASN A 413 -2.40 35.30 -4.34
CA ASN A 413 -2.07 36.61 -4.90
C ASN A 413 -0.82 37.23 -4.23
N HIS A 414 -0.64 37.02 -2.92
CA HIS A 414 0.54 37.47 -2.20
C HIS A 414 1.79 36.62 -2.51
N ALA A 415 1.65 35.30 -2.61
CA ALA A 415 2.75 34.36 -2.81
C ALA A 415 3.25 34.29 -4.26
N LEU A 416 2.38 34.53 -5.25
CA LEU A 416 2.67 34.34 -6.67
C LEU A 416 3.93 35.09 -7.15
N PRO A 417 4.16 36.38 -6.85
CA PRO A 417 5.38 37.07 -7.27
C PRO A 417 6.65 36.45 -6.69
N PHE A 418 6.58 35.95 -5.45
CA PHE A 418 7.69 35.29 -4.80
C PHE A 418 8.00 33.95 -5.48
N MET A 419 6.98 33.11 -5.71
CA MET A 419 7.12 31.81 -6.37
C MET A 419 7.69 31.94 -7.79
N LEU A 420 7.19 32.90 -8.58
CA LEU A 420 7.74 33.20 -9.90
C LEU A 420 9.23 33.61 -9.85
N SER A 421 9.63 34.34 -8.81
CA SER A 421 11.05 34.69 -8.61
C SER A 421 11.88 33.50 -8.13
N ALA A 422 11.34 32.66 -7.24
CA ALA A 422 12.03 31.48 -6.72
C ALA A 422 12.29 30.43 -7.80
N LEU A 423 11.30 30.16 -8.66
CA LEU A 423 11.44 29.23 -9.79
C LEU A 423 12.64 29.56 -10.69
N VAL A 424 12.92 30.85 -10.91
CA VAL A 424 14.03 31.27 -11.77
C VAL A 424 15.35 31.44 -11.01
N LYS A 425 15.29 31.93 -9.76
CA LYS A 425 16.47 32.45 -9.06
C LYS A 425 16.96 31.59 -7.91
N ASP A 426 16.18 30.61 -7.43
CA ASP A 426 16.65 29.74 -6.36
C ASP A 426 17.86 28.93 -6.84
N PRO A 427 18.92 28.80 -6.02
CA PRO A 427 20.08 27.98 -6.41
C PRO A 427 19.80 26.47 -6.39
N SER A 428 18.76 26.01 -5.70
CA SER A 428 18.46 24.58 -5.57
C SER A 428 17.44 24.13 -6.62
N ASN A 429 17.77 23.07 -7.36
CA ASN A 429 16.84 22.47 -8.33
C ASN A 429 15.61 21.87 -7.63
N HIS A 430 15.78 21.27 -6.44
CA HIS A 430 14.68 20.80 -5.59
C HIS A 430 13.65 21.90 -5.31
N VAL A 431 14.12 23.10 -4.94
CA VAL A 431 13.23 24.23 -4.64
C VAL A 431 12.53 24.69 -5.91
N LYS A 432 13.23 24.76 -7.04
CA LYS A 432 12.63 25.15 -8.32
C LYS A 432 11.57 24.17 -8.78
N ASP A 433 11.84 22.87 -8.68
CA ASP A 433 10.95 21.78 -9.08
C ASP A 433 9.63 21.85 -8.31
N THR A 434 9.70 21.81 -6.97
CA THR A 434 8.54 21.96 -6.09
C THR A 434 7.83 23.29 -6.30
N THR A 435 8.55 24.38 -6.56
CA THR A 435 7.94 25.69 -6.86
C THR A 435 7.17 25.68 -8.19
N ALA A 436 7.69 25.03 -9.23
CA ALA A 436 7.00 24.85 -10.50
C ALA A 436 5.73 24.00 -10.33
N TRP A 437 5.82 22.90 -9.59
CA TRP A 437 4.66 22.08 -9.23
C TRP A 437 3.61 22.89 -8.45
N THR A 438 4.05 23.68 -7.47
CA THR A 438 3.17 24.54 -6.66
C THR A 438 2.47 25.61 -7.51
N LEU A 439 3.18 26.22 -8.45
CA LEU A 439 2.59 27.15 -9.42
C LEU A 439 1.53 26.45 -10.29
N GLY A 440 1.80 25.22 -10.73
CA GLY A 440 0.82 24.40 -11.45
C GLY A 440 -0.46 24.20 -10.65
N ARG A 441 -0.34 23.83 -9.36
CA ARG A 441 -1.49 23.71 -8.45
C ARG A 441 -2.24 25.01 -8.23
N MET A 442 -1.54 26.15 -8.13
CA MET A 442 -2.21 27.46 -8.06
C MET A 442 -3.11 27.69 -9.29
N PHE A 443 -2.63 27.33 -10.49
CA PHE A 443 -3.41 27.47 -11.70
C PHE A 443 -4.56 26.45 -11.76
N GLU A 444 -4.31 25.19 -11.43
CA GLU A 444 -5.32 24.14 -11.42
C GLU A 444 -6.55 24.47 -10.55
N PHE A 445 -6.31 24.86 -9.29
CA PHE A 445 -7.41 25.01 -8.32
C PHE A 445 -7.98 26.43 -8.24
N LEU A 446 -7.22 27.46 -8.62
CA LEU A 446 -7.58 28.86 -8.41
C LEU A 446 -7.61 29.71 -9.68
N HIS A 447 -7.35 29.11 -10.84
CA HIS A 447 -7.54 29.73 -12.15
C HIS A 447 -8.66 29.04 -12.93
N ASN A 448 -9.91 29.26 -12.51
CA ASN A 448 -11.09 28.81 -13.24
C ASN A 448 -12.22 29.86 -13.18
N SER A 449 -13.23 29.71 -14.03
CA SER A 449 -14.38 30.63 -14.17
C SER A 449 -15.26 30.75 -12.91
N ILE A 450 -15.05 29.88 -11.91
CA ILE A 450 -15.84 29.80 -10.68
C ILE A 450 -15.25 30.73 -9.59
N VAL A 451 -13.95 31.04 -9.65
CA VAL A 451 -13.29 31.90 -8.67
C VAL A 451 -13.61 33.38 -8.93
N GLY A 452 -14.31 34.03 -7.98
CA GLY A 452 -14.73 35.43 -8.10
C GLY A 452 -13.60 36.46 -8.11
N THR A 453 -12.38 36.07 -7.71
CA THR A 453 -11.17 36.92 -7.75
C THR A 453 -10.09 36.25 -8.60
N PRO A 454 -9.85 36.72 -9.84
CA PRO A 454 -8.89 36.08 -10.72
C PRO A 454 -7.46 36.27 -10.20
N ILE A 455 -6.74 35.17 -9.98
CA ILE A 455 -5.31 35.20 -9.62
C ILE A 455 -4.44 35.64 -10.82
N ILE A 456 -4.95 35.48 -12.04
CA ILE A 456 -4.27 35.86 -13.29
C ILE A 456 -4.98 37.06 -13.90
N ASN A 457 -4.21 38.11 -14.15
CA ASN A 457 -4.67 39.36 -14.75
C ASN A 457 -3.66 39.86 -15.79
N GLU A 458 -4.03 40.90 -16.53
CA GLU A 458 -3.16 41.49 -17.56
C GLU A 458 -1.81 41.97 -17.02
N GLY A 459 -1.76 42.35 -15.74
CA GLY A 459 -0.54 42.83 -15.08
C GLY A 459 0.48 41.75 -14.72
N ASN A 460 0.06 40.50 -14.53
CA ASN A 460 0.95 39.39 -14.17
C ASN A 460 1.08 38.29 -15.24
N CYS A 461 0.13 38.19 -16.18
CA CYS A 461 0.10 37.15 -17.22
C CYS A 461 1.40 37.07 -18.05
N GLN A 462 1.90 38.22 -18.52
CA GLN A 462 3.15 38.27 -19.29
C GLN A 462 4.35 37.73 -18.49
N GLN A 463 4.42 38.08 -17.19
CA GLN A 463 5.49 37.62 -16.32
C GLN A 463 5.42 36.11 -16.08
N ILE A 464 4.21 35.59 -15.82
CA ILE A 464 3.98 34.15 -15.62
C ILE A 464 4.46 33.38 -16.85
N ILE A 465 4.01 33.75 -18.05
CA ILE A 465 4.40 33.08 -19.30
C ILE A 465 5.92 33.15 -19.49
N THR A 466 6.51 34.33 -19.35
CA THR A 466 7.96 34.50 -19.52
C THR A 466 8.75 33.57 -18.59
N VAL A 467 8.34 33.48 -17.31
CA VAL A 467 8.98 32.62 -16.31
C VAL A 467 8.81 31.14 -16.66
N LEU A 468 7.60 30.70 -17.03
CA LEU A 468 7.34 29.30 -17.39
C LEU A 468 8.15 28.89 -18.63
N LEU A 469 8.15 29.69 -19.69
CA LEU A 469 8.90 29.41 -20.92
C LEU A 469 10.42 29.45 -20.72
N GLN A 470 10.91 30.28 -19.79
CA GLN A 470 12.31 30.24 -19.38
C GLN A 470 12.64 28.94 -18.64
N SER A 471 11.78 28.52 -17.71
CA SER A 471 12.02 27.37 -16.83
C SER A 471 11.94 26.02 -17.57
N MET A 472 11.24 25.98 -18.70
CA MET A 472 11.27 24.85 -19.65
C MET A 472 12.68 24.53 -20.21
N LYS A 473 13.64 25.44 -20.05
CA LYS A 473 15.04 25.27 -20.46
C LYS A 473 15.96 24.89 -19.29
N ASP A 474 15.41 24.74 -18.08
CA ASP A 474 16.15 24.31 -16.90
C ASP A 474 16.33 22.77 -16.90
N VAL A 475 16.82 22.18 -15.82
CA VAL A 475 16.97 20.72 -15.66
C VAL A 475 15.65 19.95 -15.92
N PRO A 476 15.71 18.66 -16.34
CA PRO A 476 14.54 17.90 -16.81
C PRO A 476 13.32 17.93 -15.89
N ASN A 477 13.48 17.63 -14.59
CA ASN A 477 12.38 17.64 -13.61
C ASN A 477 11.71 19.02 -13.49
N VAL A 478 12.49 20.10 -13.42
CA VAL A 478 11.94 21.48 -13.39
C VAL A 478 11.20 21.81 -14.68
N ALA A 479 11.73 21.39 -15.84
CA ALA A 479 11.12 21.65 -17.13
C ALA A 479 9.80 20.89 -17.30
N GLU A 480 9.71 19.65 -16.82
CA GLU A 480 8.49 18.85 -16.78
C GLU A 480 7.39 19.56 -15.97
N LYS A 481 7.69 20.00 -14.74
CA LYS A 481 6.72 20.72 -13.91
C LYS A 481 6.35 22.09 -14.47
N ALA A 482 7.28 22.80 -15.13
CA ALA A 482 6.97 24.05 -15.82
C ALA A 482 6.01 23.83 -17.01
N CYS A 483 6.15 22.73 -17.74
CA CYS A 483 5.19 22.31 -18.77
C CYS A 483 3.82 22.00 -18.16
N GLY A 484 3.77 21.25 -17.05
CA GLY A 484 2.53 20.96 -16.31
C GLY A 484 1.83 22.24 -15.82
N ALA A 485 2.59 23.20 -15.29
CA ALA A 485 2.04 24.48 -14.87
C ALA A 485 1.47 25.29 -16.05
N LEU A 486 2.15 25.29 -17.21
CA LEU A 486 1.60 25.90 -18.42
C LEU A 486 0.31 25.22 -18.88
N TYR A 487 0.22 23.89 -18.77
CA TYR A 487 -0.99 23.14 -19.10
C TYR A 487 -2.19 23.62 -18.27
N PHE A 488 -2.06 23.66 -16.94
CA PHE A 488 -3.13 24.13 -16.06
C PHE A 488 -3.47 25.62 -16.28
N LEU A 489 -2.45 26.45 -16.55
CA LEU A 489 -2.66 27.84 -16.95
C LEU A 489 -3.53 27.95 -18.21
N ALA A 490 -3.25 27.14 -19.23
CA ALA A 490 -4.02 27.15 -20.47
C ALA A 490 -5.43 26.58 -20.28
N GLN A 491 -5.57 25.53 -19.47
CA GLN A 491 -6.86 24.89 -19.15
C GLN A 491 -7.82 25.86 -18.47
N GLY A 492 -7.34 26.73 -17.58
CA GLY A 492 -8.16 27.75 -16.93
C GLY A 492 -8.81 28.76 -17.90
N TYR A 493 -8.37 28.79 -19.17
CA TYR A 493 -8.94 29.60 -20.24
C TYR A 493 -9.76 28.80 -21.28
N GLU A 494 -10.08 27.52 -21.04
CA GLU A 494 -10.79 26.66 -22.00
C GLU A 494 -12.20 27.17 -22.34
N ASP A 495 -12.94 27.67 -21.35
CA ASP A 495 -14.33 28.15 -21.51
C ASP A 495 -14.45 29.63 -21.90
N VAL A 496 -13.34 30.28 -22.23
CA VAL A 496 -13.31 31.72 -22.53
C VAL A 496 -13.67 31.94 -24.01
N GLY A 497 -14.10 33.16 -24.34
CA GLY A 497 -14.39 33.57 -25.71
C GLY A 497 -13.17 33.47 -26.66
N PRO A 498 -13.27 33.98 -27.90
CA PRO A 498 -12.30 33.72 -28.97
C PRO A 498 -10.87 34.23 -28.71
N THR A 499 -10.65 34.99 -27.64
CA THR A 499 -9.34 35.51 -27.22
C THR A 499 -9.23 35.48 -25.70
N SER A 500 -8.03 35.17 -25.22
CA SER A 500 -7.65 35.11 -23.80
C SER A 500 -6.36 35.92 -23.55
N PRO A 501 -6.02 36.22 -22.28
CA PRO A 501 -4.77 36.90 -21.93
C PRO A 501 -3.50 36.18 -22.41
N ILE A 502 -3.56 34.88 -22.70
CA ILE A 502 -2.42 34.09 -23.24
C ILE A 502 -2.32 34.14 -24.77
N THR A 503 -3.36 34.62 -25.46
CA THR A 503 -3.43 34.67 -26.94
C THR A 503 -2.24 35.42 -27.58
N PRO A 504 -1.77 36.57 -27.05
CA PRO A 504 -0.62 37.27 -27.60
C PRO A 504 0.69 36.46 -27.60
N PHE A 505 0.78 35.44 -26.73
CA PHE A 505 1.98 34.63 -26.52
C PHE A 505 1.90 33.25 -27.16
N PHE A 506 0.79 32.92 -27.83
CA PHE A 506 0.51 31.58 -28.37
C PHE A 506 1.66 31.04 -29.25
N GLN A 507 2.19 31.87 -30.15
CA GLN A 507 3.28 31.46 -31.03
C GLN A 507 4.57 31.13 -30.25
N GLU A 508 4.90 31.93 -29.23
CA GLU A 508 6.09 31.73 -28.39
C GLU A 508 5.96 30.47 -27.52
N ILE A 509 4.75 30.25 -26.98
CA ILE A 509 4.41 29.06 -26.21
C ILE A 509 4.60 27.80 -27.08
N VAL A 510 3.99 27.75 -28.27
CA VAL A 510 4.09 26.58 -29.16
C VAL A 510 5.53 26.33 -29.59
N GLN A 511 6.30 27.37 -29.91
CA GLN A 511 7.71 27.23 -30.26
C GLN A 511 8.54 26.66 -29.10
N SER A 512 8.29 27.12 -27.88
CA SER A 512 9.00 26.65 -26.69
C SER A 512 8.66 25.19 -26.39
N LEU A 513 7.38 24.81 -26.46
CA LEU A 513 6.94 23.42 -26.29
C LEU A 513 7.56 22.49 -27.34
N LEU A 514 7.57 22.90 -28.62
CA LEU A 514 8.25 22.13 -29.67
C LEU A 514 9.75 21.99 -29.38
N ALA A 515 10.42 23.03 -28.90
CA ALA A 515 11.83 22.94 -28.52
C ALA A 515 12.05 21.96 -27.36
N VAL A 516 11.17 21.94 -26.34
CA VAL A 516 11.23 20.99 -25.23
C VAL A 516 11.10 19.54 -25.72
N THR A 517 10.23 19.26 -26.69
CA THR A 517 10.08 17.90 -27.25
C THR A 517 11.32 17.37 -27.98
N HIS A 518 12.30 18.24 -28.27
CA HIS A 518 13.56 17.88 -28.93
C HIS A 518 14.75 17.79 -27.97
N ARG A 519 14.51 17.89 -26.66
CA ARG A 519 15.55 17.74 -25.63
C ARG A 519 16.10 16.32 -25.62
N GLU A 520 17.43 16.19 -25.53
CA GLU A 520 18.12 14.90 -25.46
C GLU A 520 18.02 14.28 -24.06
N ASP A 521 17.85 15.11 -23.03
CA ASP A 521 17.72 14.76 -21.60
C ASP A 521 16.25 14.59 -21.16
N ALA A 522 15.30 14.56 -22.09
CA ALA A 522 13.87 14.51 -21.77
C ALA A 522 13.41 13.20 -21.08
N THR A 523 14.25 12.15 -21.10
CA THR A 523 13.97 10.87 -20.41
C THR A 523 14.67 10.77 -19.06
N GLU A 524 15.31 11.84 -18.61
CA GLU A 524 15.98 11.93 -17.30
C GLU A 524 15.11 12.67 -16.26
N SER A 525 13.82 12.92 -16.57
CA SER A 525 12.85 13.59 -15.69
C SER A 525 11.99 12.62 -14.92
#